data_AF-A0A7C0UEV3-F1
#
_entry.id   AF-A0A7C0UEV3-F1
#
_cell.length_a   1.000
_cell.length_b   1.000
_cell.length_c   1.000
_cell.angle_alpha   90.00
_cell.angle_beta   90.00
_cell.angle_gamma   90.00
#
_symmetry.space_group_name_H-M   'P 1'
#
loop_
_entity.id
_entity.type
_entity.pdbx_description
1 polymer ?
#
loop_
_entity_poly.entity_id
_entity_poly.type
_entity_poly.pdbx_seq_one_letter_code
_entity_poly.pdbx_strand_id
1 'polypeptide(L)' 'HDDPLHLIVEIKGFRREDAKDKKATMETYWVPGVNNLGKFGRWAFAEFTEVYQIEADFESKVEAEFNNMIDSIMNAEK' A
#
# COMPACT_ATOMS: atom_id res chain seq x y z
N HIS A 1 22.23 1.08 -2.22
CA HIS A 1 21.32 0.11 -2.87
C HIS A 1 19.97 0.80 -2.86
N ASP A 2 19.32 0.99 -4.00
CA ASP A 2 18.02 1.67 -4.00
C ASP A 2 17.02 0.84 -3.19
N ASP A 3 16.24 1.51 -2.34
CA ASP A 3 15.14 0.91 -1.58
C ASP A 3 13.79 1.46 -2.08
N PRO A 4 13.41 1.11 -3.33
CA PRO A 4 12.22 1.63 -3.95
C PRO A 4 10.96 1.10 -3.25
N LEU A 5 9.92 1.94 -3.23
CA LEU A 5 8.58 1.53 -2.82
C LEU A 5 7.80 1.02 -4.03
N HIS A 6 7.40 -0.24 -3.97
CA HIS A 6 6.50 -0.89 -4.91
C HIS A 6 5.07 -0.87 -4.38
N LEU A 7 4.21 -0.04 -4.97
CA LEU A 7 2.80 0.08 -4.59
C LEU A 7 1.93 -0.77 -5.51
N ILE A 8 1.17 -1.70 -4.93
CA ILE A 8 0.13 -2.45 -5.62
C ILE A 8 -1.21 -1.76 -5.35
N VAL A 9 -1.85 -1.29 -6.42
CA VAL A 9 -3.17 -0.65 -6.36
C VAL A 9 -4.21 -1.58 -6.99
N GLU A 10 -5.23 -1.93 -6.21
CA GLU A 10 -6.36 -2.71 -6.68
C GLU A 10 -7.65 -1.88 -6.63
N ILE A 11 -8.38 -1.84 -7.76
CA ILE A 11 -9.66 -1.14 -7.88
C ILE A 11 -10.77 -2.18 -8.02
N LYS A 12 -11.79 -2.13 -7.16
CA LYS A 12 -12.89 -3.10 -7.12
C LYS A 12 -14.26 -2.44 -6.97
N GLY A 13 -15.08 -2.48 -8.01
CA GLY A 13 -16.47 -2.00 -7.92
C GLY A 13 -17.46 -2.97 -7.25
N PHE A 14 -17.09 -4.23 -6.99
CA PHE A 14 -17.97 -5.20 -6.33
C PHE A 14 -17.17 -6.15 -5.43
N ARG A 15 -17.52 -6.21 -4.13
CA ARG A 15 -16.87 -7.11 -3.16
C ARG A 15 -17.67 -8.40 -2.99
N ARG A 16 -17.15 -9.49 -3.53
CA ARG A 16 -17.51 -10.86 -3.13
C ARG A 16 -16.48 -11.37 -2.11
N GLU A 17 -16.72 -12.54 -1.52
CA GLU A 17 -15.83 -13.13 -0.50
C GLU A 17 -14.40 -13.34 -1.04
N ASP A 18 -14.25 -13.70 -2.32
CA ASP A 18 -12.96 -13.79 -3.01
C ASP A 18 -12.16 -12.47 -2.99
N ALA A 19 -12.83 -11.32 -3.12
CA ALA A 19 -12.19 -10.02 -3.03
C ALA A 19 -11.73 -9.71 -1.60
N LYS A 20 -12.47 -10.14 -0.58
CA LYS A 20 -12.06 -9.99 0.82
C LYS A 20 -10.86 -10.88 1.14
N ASP A 21 -10.89 -12.14 0.71
CA ASP A 21 -9.79 -13.09 0.92
C ASP A 21 -8.51 -12.62 0.23
N LYS A 22 -8.62 -12.05 -0.97
CA LYS A 22 -7.49 -11.47 -1.68
C LYS A 22 -6.87 -10.30 -0.91
N LYS A 23 -7.69 -9.34 -0.46
CA LYS A 23 -7.22 -8.23 0.38
C LYS A 23 -6.52 -8.74 1.64
N ALA A 24 -7.20 -9.62 2.39
CA ALA A 24 -6.66 -10.18 3.62
C ALA A 24 -5.32 -10.86 3.34
N THR A 25 -5.19 -11.60 2.24
CA THR A 25 -3.94 -12.25 1.85
C THR A 25 -2.82 -11.25 1.56
N MET A 26 -3.12 -10.16 0.84
CA MET A 26 -2.16 -9.12 0.52
C MET A 26 -1.64 -8.42 1.78
N GLU A 27 -2.55 -8.01 2.67
CA GLU A 27 -2.23 -7.23 3.86
C GLU A 27 -1.55 -8.06 4.97
N THR A 28 -1.95 -9.33 5.13
CA THR A 28 -1.54 -10.13 6.31
C THR A 28 -0.40 -11.10 6.02
N TYR A 29 -0.27 -11.59 4.78
CA TYR A 29 0.72 -12.62 4.44
C TYR A 29 1.74 -12.13 3.42
N TRP A 30 1.28 -11.62 2.28
CA TRP A 30 2.15 -11.41 1.14
C TRP A 30 3.07 -10.20 1.29
N VAL A 31 2.50 -9.01 1.54
CA VAL A 31 3.31 -7.78 1.72
C VAL A 31 4.29 -7.93 2.90
N PRO A 32 3.88 -8.39 4.10
CA PRO A 32 4.82 -8.64 5.18
C PRO A 32 5.90 -9.68 4.83
N GLY A 33 5.53 -10.75 4.12
CA GLY A 33 6.45 -11.82 3.74
C GLY A 33 7.53 -11.35 2.76
N VAL A 34 7.17 -10.58 1.74
CA VAL A 34 8.11 -10.02 0.77
C VAL A 34 9.03 -8.99 1.43
N ASN A 35 8.48 -8.12 2.28
CA ASN A 35 9.26 -7.11 3.00
C ASN A 35 10.26 -7.75 3.97
N ASN A 36 9.87 -8.80 4.70
CA ASN A 36 10.76 -9.53 5.60
C ASN A 36 11.91 -10.24 4.87
N LEU A 37 11.74 -10.60 3.60
CA LEU A 37 12.80 -11.22 2.80
C LEU A 37 13.92 -10.21 2.45
N GLY A 38 13.62 -8.91 2.39
CA GLY A 38 14.59 -7.84 2.18
C GLY A 38 15.33 -7.85 0.82
N LYS A 39 14.84 -8.63 -0.15
CA LYS A 39 15.50 -8.81 -1.47
C LYS A 39 14.91 -7.96 -2.60
N PHE A 40 13.71 -7.42 -2.40
CA PHE A 40 12.91 -6.85 -3.50
C PHE A 40 12.39 -5.44 -3.20
N GLY A 41 13.12 -4.66 -2.40
CA GLY A 41 12.66 -3.35 -1.92
C GLY A 41 11.46 -3.43 -0.98
N ARG A 42 10.76 -2.31 -0.79
CA ARG A 42 9.56 -2.22 0.04
C ARG A 42 8.31 -2.38 -0.80
N TRP A 43 7.34 -3.12 -0.28
CA TRP A 43 6.03 -3.31 -0.91
C TRP A 43 4.93 -2.74 -0.04
N ALA A 44 3.93 -2.15 -0.68
CA ALA A 44 2.70 -1.66 -0.07
C ALA A 44 1.49 -2.06 -0.93
N PHE A 45 0.32 -2.16 -0.30
CA PHE A 45 -0.93 -2.51 -0.96
C PHE A 45 -2.02 -1.50 -0.62
N ALA A 46 -2.78 -1.08 -1.64
CA ALA A 46 -3.96 -0.23 -1.49
C ALA A 46 -5.12 -0.80 -2.31
N GLU A 47 -6.31 -0.86 -1.71
CA GLU A 47 -7.54 -1.28 -2.37
C GLU A 47 -8.55 -0.13 -2.33
N PHE A 48 -9.11 0.19 -3.49
CA PHE A 48 -10.16 1.19 -3.68
C PHE A 48 -11.47 0.52 -4.09
N THR A 49 -12.54 0.76 -3.34
CA THR A 49 -13.82 0.09 -3.58
C THR A 49 -14.88 0.95 -4.24
N GLU A 50 -14.70 2.27 -4.24
CA GLU A 50 -15.67 3.22 -4.76
C GLU A 50 -15.17 3.83 -6.06
N VAL A 51 -15.58 3.29 -7.20
CA VAL A 51 -15.07 3.71 -8.53
C VAL A 51 -15.26 5.21 -8.78
N TYR A 52 -16.30 5.81 -8.22
CA TYR A 52 -16.59 7.24 -8.32
C TYR A 52 -15.84 8.12 -7.31
N GLN A 53 -15.23 7.54 -6.27
CA GLN A 53 -14.45 8.26 -5.26
C GLN A 53 -12.95 7.95 -5.33
N ILE A 54 -12.52 7.07 -6.24
CA ILE A 54 -11.11 6.70 -6.45
C ILE A 54 -10.19 7.92 -6.52
N GLU A 55 -10.57 8.99 -7.21
CA GLU A 55 -9.69 10.15 -7.37
C GLU A 55 -9.38 10.82 -6.02
N ALA A 56 -10.40 11.10 -5.22
CA ALA A 56 -10.25 11.71 -3.90
C ALA A 56 -9.57 10.74 -2.90
N ASP A 57 -9.96 9.47 -2.92
CA ASP A 57 -9.38 8.46 -2.02
C ASP A 57 -7.89 8.20 -2.36
N PHE A 58 -7.56 8.18 -3.66
CA PHE A 58 -6.18 8.00 -4.12
C PHE A 58 -5.33 9.20 -3.75
N GLU A 59 -5.81 10.43 -3.97
CA GLU A 59 -5.12 11.65 -3.57
C GLU A 59 -4.83 11.65 -2.05
N SER A 60 -5.85 11.37 -1.23
CA SER A 60 -5.70 11.30 0.22
C SER A 60 -4.71 10.21 0.66
N LYS A 61 -4.74 9.04 0.00
CA LYS A 61 -3.83 7.93 0.34
C LYS A 61 -2.40 8.24 -0.06
N VAL A 62 -2.16 8.85 -1.23
CA VAL A 62 -0.84 9.27 -1.67
C VAL A 62 -0.27 10.36 -0.75
N GLU A 63 -1.08 11.35 -0.39
CA GLU A 63 -0.67 12.41 0.54
C GLU A 63 -0.26 11.84 1.90
N ALA A 64 -1.06 10.92 2.46
CA ALA A 64 -0.75 10.28 3.74
C ALA A 64 0.57 9.49 3.71
N GLU A 65 0.79 8.66 2.68
CA GLU A 65 2.04 7.90 2.56
C GLU A 65 3.25 8.80 2.30
N PHE A 66 3.07 9.90 1.57
CA PHE A 66 4.12 10.89 1.34
C PHE A 66 4.50 11.62 2.63
N ASN A 67 3.51 12.05 3.42
CA ASN A 67 3.75 12.65 4.73
C ASN A 67 4.45 11.68 5.68
N ASN A 68 4.03 10.42 5.72
CA ASN A 68 4.72 9.38 6.49
C ASN A 68 6.19 9.20 6.06
N MET A 69 6.47 9.27 4.75
CA MET A 69 7.84 9.20 4.23
C MET A 69 8.67 10.40 4.68
N ILE A 70 8.12 11.62 4.62
CA ILE A 70 8.79 12.84 5.12
C ILE A 70 9.05 12.73 6.62
N ASP A 71 8.04 12.38 7.40
CA ASP A 71 8.15 12.24 8.85
C ASP A 71 9.20 11.18 9.23
N SER A 72 9.24 10.06 8.50
CA SER A 72 10.26 9.03 8.71
C SER A 72 11.68 9.55 8.45
N ILE A 73 11.88 10.40 7.44
CA ILE A 73 13.18 11.00 7.14
C ILE A 73 13.54 12.03 8.21
N MET A 74 12.61 12.92 8.57
CA MET A 74 12.83 13.96 9.58
C MET A 74 13.09 13.38 10.98
N ASN A 75 12.49 12.23 11.30
CA ASN A 75 12.71 11.55 12.58
C ASN A 75 13.95 10.64 12.58
N ALA A 76 14.45 10.20 11.41
CA ALA A 76 15.68 9.42 11.29
C ALA A 76 16.96 10.29 11.39
N GLU A 77 16.84 11.61 11.24
CA GLU A 77 17.95 12.58 11.40
C GLU A 77 18.17 13.05 12.85
N LYS A 78 17.39 12.55 13.82
CA LYS A 78 17.59 12.76 15.27
C LYS A 78 18.23 11.54 15.94
#